data_AF-A0A319DPC1-F1
#
_entry.id   AF-A0A319DPC1-F1
#
_cell.length_a   1.000
_cell.length_b   1.000
_cell.length_c   1.000
_cell.angle_alpha   90.00
_cell.angle_beta   90.00
_cell.angle_gamma   90.00
#
_symmetry.space_group_name_H-M   'P 1'
#
loop_
_entity.id
_entity.type
_entity.pdbx_description
1 polymer ?
#
loop_
_entity_poly.entity_id
_entity_poly.type
_entity_poly.pdbx_seq_one_letter_code
_entity_poly.pdbx_strand_id
1 'polypeptide(L)'
;MSAASSGSNAFSESTRLETKALAGLNCWACNTTQPQICPVVAKEDPQRDIWEEAGLFTFSYESAENAIPLCASCHVEFDLAIDPGYVFFPTDLKFFIDFEMEDRERRRIAAENGHPIRRQVPTAVQYRTHQQENGMISSDAICGLYRRVFLKNILHGGIFPDLVRSFATSKEWHGNPMASIRRAIAALGSSRFYVVVDPEIRSDLERLRNLYFGDETQNPESAHLRDIYKLDAQLDNKRHLEDQDDSGRAAKKMKDQETEHNINIVEGMGSTNQCLWDPDWVLGPDSTSNKVMQRYGPLFSSV
;
A
#
# COMPACT_ATOMS: atom_id res chain seq x y z
N MET A 1 19.52 -14.34 11.09
CA MET A 1 19.15 -15.77 11.21
C MET A 1 17.77 -15.90 10.60
N SER A 2 17.67 -16.52 9.42
CA SER A 2 16.40 -16.64 8.71
C SER A 2 15.55 -17.73 9.33
N ALA A 3 14.43 -17.34 9.93
CA ALA A 3 13.34 -18.25 10.18
C ALA A 3 12.72 -18.59 8.82
N ALA A 4 13.17 -19.71 8.22
CA ALA A 4 12.36 -20.41 7.25
C ALA A 4 11.13 -20.96 8.00
N SER A 5 10.10 -20.12 8.13
CA SER A 5 8.81 -20.54 8.63
C SER A 5 8.19 -21.45 7.58
N SER A 6 8.13 -22.74 7.89
CA SER A 6 7.13 -23.65 7.35
C SER A 6 5.75 -23.17 7.82
N GLY A 7 5.27 -22.09 7.21
CA GLY A 7 4.08 -21.35 7.64
C GLY A 7 2.96 -21.51 6.63
N SER A 8 1.75 -21.78 7.15
CA SER A 8 0.44 -21.51 6.56
C SER A 8 0.48 -20.84 5.19
N ASN A 9 0.05 -21.54 4.14
CA ASN A 9 -0.08 -20.96 2.80
C ASN A 9 -0.93 -19.66 2.90
N ALA A 10 -0.31 -18.51 2.66
CA ALA A 10 -0.96 -17.18 2.78
C ALA A 10 -2.22 -17.03 1.91
N PHE A 11 -2.37 -17.88 0.91
CA PHE A 11 -3.52 -17.96 0.02
C PHE A 11 -4.04 -19.38 -0.08
N SER A 12 -5.36 -19.51 -0.16
CA SER A 12 -6.03 -20.75 -0.55
C SER A 12 -5.63 -21.20 -1.95
N GLU A 13 -5.79 -22.49 -2.26
CA GLU A 13 -5.50 -23.00 -3.61
C GLU A 13 -6.42 -22.38 -4.68
N SER A 14 -7.67 -22.05 -4.35
CA SER A 14 -8.57 -21.34 -5.28
C SER A 14 -8.07 -19.93 -5.59
N THR A 15 -7.63 -19.16 -4.59
CA THR A 15 -7.02 -17.84 -4.81
C THR A 15 -5.77 -17.94 -5.69
N ARG A 16 -4.94 -18.97 -5.49
CA ARG A 16 -3.73 -19.20 -6.29
C ARG A 16 -4.04 -19.51 -7.75
N LEU A 17 -5.05 -20.37 -8.00
CA LEU A 17 -5.51 -20.69 -9.35
C LEU A 17 -6.09 -19.47 -10.06
N GLU A 18 -6.89 -18.68 -9.36
CA GLU A 18 -7.45 -17.44 -9.88
C GLU A 18 -6.38 -16.40 -10.21
N THR A 19 -5.39 -16.23 -9.34
CA THR A 19 -4.25 -15.35 -9.59
C THR A 19 -3.50 -15.77 -10.86
N LYS A 20 -3.29 -17.07 -11.06
CA LYS A 20 -2.65 -17.62 -12.26
C LYS A 20 -3.50 -17.43 -13.52
N ALA A 21 -4.82 -17.55 -13.42
CA ALA A 21 -5.73 -17.29 -14.52
C ALA A 21 -5.66 -15.82 -14.98
N LEU A 22 -5.57 -14.88 -14.03
CA LEU A 22 -5.59 -13.45 -14.30
C LEU A 22 -4.21 -12.88 -14.69
N ALA A 23 -3.13 -13.30 -14.02
CA ALA A 23 -1.78 -12.75 -14.22
C ALA A 23 -0.86 -13.63 -15.09
N GLY A 24 -1.30 -14.84 -15.43
CA GLY A 24 -0.52 -15.84 -16.15
C GLY A 24 0.35 -16.72 -15.24
N LEU A 25 1.04 -17.68 -15.87
CA LEU A 25 1.81 -18.73 -15.20
C LEU A 25 3.26 -18.35 -14.84
N ASN A 26 3.72 -17.18 -15.28
CA ASN A 26 5.09 -16.73 -15.11
C ASN A 26 5.18 -15.59 -14.09
N CYS A 27 6.40 -15.33 -13.60
CA CYS A 27 6.67 -14.19 -12.75
C CYS A 27 6.19 -12.90 -13.43
N TRP A 28 5.33 -12.16 -12.73
CA TRP A 28 4.73 -10.95 -13.24
C TRP A 28 5.80 -9.88 -13.56
N ALA A 29 6.83 -9.79 -12.72
CA ALA A 29 7.94 -8.85 -12.88
C ALA A 29 8.84 -9.19 -14.08
N CYS A 30 9.45 -10.39 -14.10
CA CYS A 30 10.54 -10.73 -15.01
C CYS A 30 10.27 -11.91 -15.95
N ASN A 31 9.03 -12.43 -15.99
CA ASN A 31 8.59 -13.55 -16.81
C ASN A 31 9.31 -14.90 -16.58
N THR A 32 10.13 -15.04 -15.53
CA THR A 32 10.68 -16.36 -15.11
C THR A 32 9.55 -17.34 -14.80
N THR A 33 9.70 -18.59 -15.21
CA THR A 33 8.73 -19.66 -14.98
C THR A 33 8.62 -20.05 -13.50
N GLN A 34 7.52 -20.71 -13.13
CA GLN A 34 7.29 -21.25 -11.78
C GLN A 34 7.35 -20.19 -10.66
N PRO A 35 6.55 -19.12 -10.74
CA PRO A 35 6.46 -18.14 -9.67
C PRO A 35 5.74 -18.72 -8.44
N GLN A 36 6.05 -18.13 -7.29
CA GLN A 36 5.23 -18.22 -6.08
C GLN A 36 4.10 -17.18 -6.16
N ILE A 37 2.95 -17.47 -5.57
CA ILE A 37 1.87 -16.49 -5.44
C ILE A 37 2.06 -15.77 -4.10
N CYS A 38 2.35 -14.47 -4.18
CA CYS A 38 2.78 -13.65 -3.06
C CYS A 38 1.76 -12.54 -2.78
N PRO A 39 1.56 -12.15 -1.52
CA PRO A 39 0.72 -11.01 -1.18
C PRO A 39 1.44 -9.70 -1.56
N VAL A 40 0.72 -8.73 -2.10
CA VAL A 40 1.23 -7.38 -2.39
C VAL A 40 1.31 -6.56 -1.10
N VAL A 41 0.28 -6.65 -0.26
CA VAL A 41 0.28 -6.18 1.13
C VAL A 41 0.28 -7.40 2.04
N ALA A 42 1.33 -7.55 2.84
CA ALA A 42 1.44 -8.65 3.80
C ALA A 42 0.33 -8.57 4.85
N LYS A 43 -0.16 -9.74 5.30
CA LYS A 43 -1.18 -9.81 6.36
C LYS A 43 -0.66 -9.20 7.67
N GLU A 44 0.64 -9.30 7.89
CA GLU A 44 1.39 -8.75 9.03
C GLU A 44 1.99 -7.36 8.74
N ASP A 45 1.49 -6.60 7.75
CA ASP A 45 1.92 -5.22 7.53
C ASP A 45 1.68 -4.39 8.82
N PRO A 46 2.72 -3.83 9.45
CA PRO A 46 2.57 -3.11 10.72
C PRO A 46 1.77 -1.81 10.60
N GLN A 47 1.50 -1.34 9.38
CA GLN A 47 0.66 -0.17 9.13
C GLN A 47 -0.75 -0.53 8.67
N ARG A 48 -1.13 -1.81 8.65
CA ARG A 48 -2.43 -2.26 8.15
C ARG A 48 -3.61 -1.49 8.76
N ASP A 49 -3.65 -1.43 10.08
CA ASP A 49 -4.77 -0.84 10.82
C ASP A 49 -4.92 0.67 10.48
N ILE A 50 -3.81 1.40 10.31
CA ILE A 50 -3.80 2.82 9.89
C ILE A 50 -4.43 3.01 8.51
N TRP A 51 -4.20 2.08 7.58
CA TRP A 51 -4.75 2.13 6.22
C TRP A 51 -6.22 1.72 6.16
N GLU A 52 -6.64 0.77 7.01
CA GLU A 52 -8.04 0.36 7.16
C GLU A 52 -8.88 1.45 7.82
N GLU A 53 -8.39 2.07 8.90
CA GLU A 53 -9.03 3.20 9.58
C GLU A 53 -9.17 4.41 8.65
N ALA A 54 -8.16 4.65 7.80
CA ALA A 54 -8.23 5.67 6.75
C ALA A 54 -9.23 5.31 5.63
N GLY A 55 -9.83 4.13 5.63
CA GLY A 55 -10.77 3.67 4.60
C GLY A 55 -10.12 3.40 3.25
N LEU A 56 -8.81 3.14 3.22
CA LEU A 56 -8.03 2.92 1.99
C LEU A 56 -7.93 1.45 1.61
N PHE A 57 -7.89 0.57 2.61
CA PHE A 57 -7.91 -0.87 2.39
C PHE A 57 -9.34 -1.39 2.50
N THR A 58 -9.91 -1.70 1.33
CA THR A 58 -11.31 -2.17 1.19
C THR A 58 -11.40 -3.58 0.60
N PHE A 59 -10.29 -4.31 0.56
CA PHE A 59 -10.18 -5.63 -0.06
C PHE A 59 -9.72 -6.67 0.97
N SER A 60 -9.99 -7.95 0.69
CA SER A 60 -9.49 -9.05 1.51
C SER A 60 -8.02 -9.35 1.20
N TYR A 61 -7.17 -9.43 2.23
CA TYR A 61 -5.76 -9.78 2.08
C TYR A 61 -5.51 -11.19 1.54
N GLU A 62 -6.51 -12.07 1.63
CA GLU A 62 -6.47 -13.47 1.20
C GLU A 62 -7.12 -13.68 -0.19
N SER A 63 -7.60 -12.60 -0.83
CA SER A 63 -8.18 -12.64 -2.16
C SER A 63 -7.13 -12.49 -3.27
N ALA A 64 -7.55 -12.78 -4.50
CA ALA A 64 -6.69 -12.57 -5.68
C ALA A 64 -6.37 -11.08 -5.90
N GLU A 65 -7.17 -10.16 -5.36
CA GLU A 65 -6.91 -8.73 -5.52
C GLU A 65 -5.63 -8.25 -4.83
N ASN A 66 -5.16 -9.00 -3.83
CA ASN A 66 -3.90 -8.75 -3.13
C ASN A 66 -2.78 -9.68 -3.61
N ALA A 67 -2.97 -10.45 -4.67
CA ALA A 67 -2.05 -11.51 -5.08
C ALA A 67 -1.24 -11.14 -6.33
N ILE A 68 0.02 -11.58 -6.36
CA ILE A 68 0.89 -11.40 -7.52
C ILE A 68 1.84 -12.60 -7.69
N PRO A 69 2.01 -13.15 -8.92
CA PRO A 69 3.00 -14.20 -9.14
C PRO A 69 4.40 -13.62 -9.23
N LEU A 70 5.31 -13.98 -8.33
CA LEU A 70 6.73 -13.58 -8.35
C LEU A 70 7.67 -14.78 -8.25
N CYS A 71 8.77 -14.79 -9.01
CA CYS A 71 9.85 -15.77 -8.77
C CYS A 71 10.58 -15.44 -7.47
N ALA A 72 11.30 -16.40 -6.90
CA ALA A 72 11.97 -16.23 -5.60
C ALA A 72 12.85 -14.96 -5.52
N SER A 73 13.62 -14.65 -6.57
CA SER A 73 14.48 -13.45 -6.61
C SER A 73 13.68 -12.16 -6.63
N CYS A 74 12.64 -12.07 -7.46
CA CYS A 74 11.79 -10.88 -7.51
C CYS A 74 10.96 -10.72 -6.23
N HIS A 75 10.52 -11.81 -5.62
CA HIS A 75 9.77 -11.79 -4.37
C HIS A 75 10.60 -11.22 -3.21
N VAL A 76 11.81 -11.74 -3.01
CA VAL A 76 12.72 -11.23 -1.96
C VAL A 76 12.98 -9.74 -2.12
N GLU A 77 13.27 -9.30 -3.34
CA GLU A 77 13.60 -7.90 -3.64
C GLU A 77 12.36 -7.00 -3.63
N PHE A 78 11.19 -7.56 -3.88
CA PHE A 78 9.92 -6.87 -3.71
C PHE A 78 9.65 -6.60 -2.25
N ASP A 79 9.86 -7.57 -1.35
CA ASP A 79 9.46 -7.51 0.07
C ASP A 79 10.30 -6.56 0.93
N LEU A 80 11.52 -6.21 0.52
CA LEU A 80 12.39 -5.31 1.27
C LEU A 80 11.72 -3.95 1.53
N ALA A 81 11.42 -3.66 2.80
CA ALA A 81 10.63 -2.48 3.18
C ALA A 81 11.36 -1.14 3.01
N ILE A 82 12.65 -1.08 3.38
CA ILE A 82 13.44 0.17 3.39
C ILE A 82 14.05 0.43 2.01
N ASP A 83 14.46 -0.64 1.33
CA ASP A 83 15.24 -0.56 0.11
C ASP A 83 14.82 -1.67 -0.87
N PRO A 84 13.59 -1.57 -1.42
CA PRO A 84 13.11 -2.52 -2.41
C PRO A 84 14.03 -2.55 -3.64
N GLY A 85 14.25 -3.74 -4.18
CA GLY A 85 14.89 -3.91 -5.49
C GLY A 85 13.88 -3.85 -6.65
N TYR A 86 12.61 -4.04 -6.35
CA TYR A 86 11.52 -4.02 -7.32
C TYR A 86 10.25 -3.42 -6.72
N VAL A 87 9.59 -2.54 -7.46
CA VAL A 87 8.30 -1.95 -7.10
C VAL A 87 7.44 -1.81 -8.35
N PHE A 88 6.14 -1.73 -8.16
CA PHE A 88 5.21 -1.41 -9.24
C PHE A 88 4.04 -0.59 -8.70
N PHE A 89 3.43 0.20 -9.57
CA PHE A 89 2.33 1.11 -9.22
C PHE A 89 1.53 1.48 -10.46
N PRO A 90 0.32 2.05 -10.33
CA PRO A 90 -0.52 2.41 -11.47
C PRO A 90 0.22 3.35 -12.42
N THR A 91 0.04 3.14 -13.73
CA THR A 91 0.67 4.00 -14.75
C THR A 91 0.09 5.42 -14.75
N ASP A 92 -1.20 5.55 -14.45
CA ASP A 92 -1.90 6.84 -14.35
C ASP A 92 -2.21 7.16 -12.88
N LEU A 93 -1.28 7.83 -12.20
CA LEU A 93 -1.46 8.29 -10.82
C LEU A 93 -2.44 9.47 -10.73
N LYS A 94 -2.60 10.23 -11.81
CA LYS A 94 -3.47 11.40 -11.87
C LYS A 94 -4.92 11.02 -11.67
N PHE A 95 -5.37 9.89 -12.23
CA PHE A 95 -6.69 9.32 -11.94
C PHE A 95 -6.96 9.18 -10.44
N PHE A 96 -6.01 8.61 -9.68
CA PHE A 96 -6.18 8.42 -8.23
C PHE A 96 -6.17 9.73 -7.45
N ILE A 97 -5.37 10.70 -7.90
CA ILE A 97 -5.32 12.04 -7.31
C ILE A 97 -6.66 12.73 -7.51
N ASP A 98 -7.16 12.77 -8.74
CA ASP A 98 -8.40 13.45 -9.09
C ASP A 98 -9.59 12.78 -8.37
N PHE A 99 -9.61 11.45 -8.32
CA PHE A 99 -10.63 10.71 -7.57
C PHE A 99 -10.64 11.06 -6.07
N GLU A 100 -9.47 11.08 -5.41
CA GLU A 100 -9.41 11.42 -3.97
C GLU A 100 -9.79 12.89 -3.72
N MET A 101 -9.47 13.80 -4.63
CA MET A 101 -9.90 15.20 -4.54
C MET A 101 -11.42 15.33 -4.63
N GLU A 102 -12.06 14.64 -5.57
CA GLU A 102 -13.52 14.60 -5.70
C GLU A 102 -14.19 13.95 -4.47
N ASP A 103 -13.63 12.83 -3.98
CA ASP A 103 -14.14 12.14 -2.81
C ASP A 103 -14.03 12.97 -1.52
N ARG A 104 -12.94 13.74 -1.38
CA ARG A 104 -12.76 14.69 -0.26
C ARG A 104 -13.83 15.76 -0.28
N GLU A 105 -14.09 16.35 -1.44
CA GLU A 105 -15.11 17.38 -1.57
C GLU A 105 -16.51 16.82 -1.28
N ARG A 106 -16.80 15.61 -1.81
CA ARG A 106 -18.04 14.86 -1.52
C ARG A 106 -18.23 14.64 -0.01
N ARG A 107 -17.16 14.23 0.70
CA ARG A 107 -17.17 14.07 2.17
C ARG A 107 -17.36 15.38 2.91
N ARG A 108 -16.71 16.46 2.47
CA ARG A 108 -16.84 17.80 3.07
C ARG A 108 -18.27 18.30 2.99
N ILE A 109 -18.87 18.27 1.80
CA ILE A 109 -20.26 18.68 1.58
C ILE A 109 -21.22 17.85 2.44
N ALA A 110 -21.02 16.54 2.53
CA ALA A 110 -21.89 15.68 3.33
C ALA A 110 -21.76 15.94 4.84
N ALA A 111 -20.55 16.20 5.32
CA ALA A 111 -20.31 16.60 6.72
C ALA A 111 -20.94 17.96 7.05
N GLU A 112 -20.83 18.96 6.15
CA GLU A 112 -21.48 20.27 6.30
C GLU A 112 -23.01 20.16 6.34
N ASN A 113 -23.57 19.21 5.61
CA ASN A 113 -25.00 18.88 5.65
C ASN A 113 -25.41 17.96 6.82
N GLY A 114 -24.51 17.69 7.77
CA GLY A 114 -24.77 16.87 8.96
C GLY A 114 -24.83 15.36 8.72
N HIS A 115 -24.42 14.89 7.55
CA HIS A 115 -24.41 13.47 7.17
C HIS A 115 -23.00 13.01 6.78
N PRO A 116 -22.07 12.83 7.74
CA PRO A 116 -20.72 12.35 7.43
C PRO A 116 -20.77 10.98 6.73
N ILE A 117 -20.07 10.88 5.59
CA ILE A 117 -19.98 9.65 4.80
C ILE A 117 -18.54 9.12 4.79
N ARG A 118 -18.41 7.81 4.54
CA ARG A 118 -17.10 7.15 4.47
C ARG A 118 -16.35 7.49 3.17
N ARG A 119 -15.02 7.44 3.25
CA ARG A 119 -14.10 7.54 2.11
C ARG A 119 -14.44 6.47 1.07
N GLN A 120 -14.36 6.83 -0.19
CA GLN A 120 -14.39 5.87 -1.30
C GLN A 120 -13.00 5.80 -1.92
N VAL A 121 -12.65 4.64 -2.46
CA VAL A 121 -11.40 4.42 -3.21
C VAL A 121 -11.70 3.79 -4.57
N PRO A 122 -10.88 4.04 -5.59
CA PRO A 122 -11.06 3.40 -6.88
C PRO A 122 -10.85 1.89 -6.81
N THR A 123 -11.80 1.15 -7.36
CA THR A 123 -11.67 -0.29 -7.60
C THR A 123 -10.77 -0.57 -8.82
N ALA A 124 -10.25 -1.81 -8.91
CA ALA A 124 -9.50 -2.25 -10.08
C ALA A 124 -10.31 -2.12 -11.39
N VAL A 125 -11.63 -2.37 -11.32
CA VAL A 125 -12.55 -2.24 -12.45
C VAL A 125 -12.70 -0.78 -12.87
N GLN A 126 -12.91 0.15 -11.93
CA GLN A 126 -13.00 1.58 -12.24
C GLN A 126 -11.72 2.11 -12.89
N TYR A 127 -10.56 1.71 -12.36
CA TYR A 127 -9.27 2.11 -12.94
C TYR A 127 -9.10 1.59 -14.37
N ARG A 128 -9.43 0.32 -14.62
CA ARG A 128 -9.40 -0.24 -15.98
C ARG A 128 -10.36 0.50 -16.91
N THR A 129 -11.61 0.72 -16.49
CA THR A 129 -12.62 1.39 -17.32
C THR A 129 -12.17 2.80 -17.71
N HIS A 130 -11.62 3.57 -16.76
CA HIS A 130 -11.03 4.88 -17.05
C HIS A 130 -9.93 4.80 -18.11
N GLN A 131 -9.04 3.80 -18.02
CA GLN A 131 -7.99 3.62 -19.02
C GLN A 131 -8.52 3.20 -20.39
N GLN A 132 -9.61 2.44 -20.46
CA GLN A 132 -10.28 2.09 -21.71
C GLN A 132 -10.94 3.32 -22.36
N GLU A 133 -11.67 4.10 -21.57
CA GLU A 133 -12.37 5.30 -22.04
C GLU A 133 -11.40 6.37 -22.55
N ASN A 134 -10.22 6.47 -21.95
CA ASN A 134 -9.17 7.39 -22.39
C ASN A 134 -8.23 6.81 -23.46
N GLY A 135 -8.51 5.61 -23.99
CA GLY A 135 -7.72 4.98 -25.05
C GLY A 135 -6.30 4.58 -24.65
N MET A 136 -6.04 4.41 -23.34
CA MET A 136 -4.73 3.99 -22.82
C MET A 136 -4.52 2.48 -22.92
N ILE A 137 -5.60 1.70 -22.84
CA ILE A 137 -5.62 0.25 -23.04
C ILE A 137 -6.68 -0.15 -24.05
N SER A 138 -6.52 -1.35 -24.60
CA SER A 138 -7.48 -1.91 -25.55
C SER A 138 -8.81 -2.25 -24.86
N SER A 139 -9.90 -2.24 -25.64
CA SER A 139 -11.25 -2.55 -25.14
C SER A 139 -11.40 -4.00 -24.65
N ASP A 140 -10.52 -4.90 -25.07
CA ASP A 140 -10.44 -6.30 -24.63
C ASP A 140 -9.50 -6.51 -23.43
N ALA A 141 -8.82 -5.45 -22.95
CA ALA A 141 -7.96 -5.53 -21.78
C ALA A 141 -8.78 -5.97 -20.55
N ILE A 142 -8.22 -6.90 -19.77
CA ILE A 142 -8.91 -7.49 -18.62
C ILE A 142 -8.65 -6.65 -17.37
N CYS A 143 -7.47 -6.02 -17.28
CA CYS A 143 -7.02 -5.30 -16.10
C CYS A 143 -6.42 -3.92 -16.43
N GLY A 144 -6.17 -3.11 -15.40
CA GLY A 144 -5.47 -1.83 -15.54
C GLY A 144 -3.96 -1.99 -15.72
N LEU A 145 -3.31 -0.99 -16.30
CA LEU A 145 -1.86 -0.94 -16.52
C LEU A 145 -1.09 -0.40 -15.32
N TYR A 146 -0.03 -1.13 -14.98
CA TYR A 146 0.90 -0.79 -13.91
C TYR A 146 2.32 -0.71 -14.45
N ARG A 147 3.06 0.30 -14.00
CA ARG A 147 4.47 0.47 -14.32
C ARG A 147 5.31 -0.47 -13.46
N ARG A 148 6.25 -1.17 -14.08
CA ARG A 148 7.22 -2.04 -13.42
C ARG A 148 8.54 -1.29 -13.28
N VAL A 149 9.05 -1.15 -12.06
CA VAL A 149 10.28 -0.41 -11.77
C VAL A 149 11.26 -1.31 -11.03
N PHE A 150 12.38 -1.59 -11.68
CA PHE A 150 13.52 -2.27 -11.06
C PHE A 150 14.50 -1.23 -10.54
N LEU A 151 14.70 -1.22 -9.22
CA LEU A 151 15.59 -0.29 -8.51
C LEU A 151 17.01 -0.88 -8.35
N LYS A 152 17.14 -2.19 -8.54
CA LYS A 152 18.39 -2.95 -8.51
C LYS A 152 18.46 -3.88 -9.72
N ASN A 153 19.68 -4.24 -10.13
CA ASN A 153 19.93 -5.25 -11.15
C ASN A 153 19.79 -6.66 -10.55
N ILE A 154 18.56 -7.06 -10.24
CA ILE A 154 18.24 -8.32 -9.54
C ILE A 154 18.19 -9.53 -10.48
N LEU A 155 18.20 -9.29 -11.80
CA LEU A 155 18.12 -10.34 -12.81
C LEU A 155 19.54 -10.72 -13.26
N HIS A 156 19.87 -12.01 -13.12
CA HIS A 156 21.10 -12.64 -13.63
C HIS A 156 22.39 -11.89 -13.25
N GLY A 157 22.48 -11.35 -12.03
CA GLY A 157 23.67 -10.67 -11.52
C GLY A 157 24.07 -9.41 -12.31
N GLY A 158 23.14 -8.77 -13.02
CA GLY A 158 23.41 -7.57 -13.81
C GLY A 158 24.12 -7.82 -15.15
N ILE A 159 24.25 -9.08 -15.58
CA ILE A 159 24.94 -9.46 -16.81
C ILE A 159 24.20 -8.97 -18.06
N PHE A 160 22.87 -8.79 -17.99
CA PHE A 160 22.04 -8.36 -19.11
C PHE A 160 21.18 -7.14 -18.76
N PRO A 161 21.75 -5.92 -18.77
CA PRO A 161 21.02 -4.68 -18.47
C PRO A 161 19.82 -4.44 -19.40
N ASP A 162 19.95 -4.80 -20.68
CA ASP A 162 18.90 -4.62 -21.68
C ASP A 162 17.65 -5.45 -21.37
N LEU A 163 17.82 -6.57 -20.66
CA LEU A 163 16.71 -7.41 -20.23
C LEU A 163 15.84 -6.70 -19.19
N VAL A 164 16.44 -5.94 -18.27
CA VAL A 164 15.70 -5.14 -17.29
C VAL A 164 14.86 -4.07 -17.99
N ARG A 165 15.41 -3.40 -19.00
CA ARG A 165 14.67 -2.42 -19.81
C ARG A 165 13.49 -3.07 -20.54
N SER A 166 13.66 -4.29 -21.06
CA SER A 166 12.57 -5.03 -21.71
C SER A 166 11.42 -5.39 -20.74
N PHE A 167 11.73 -5.55 -19.46
CA PHE A 167 10.74 -5.85 -18.41
C PHE A 167 10.21 -4.61 -17.69
N ALA A 168 10.80 -3.43 -17.88
CA ALA A 168 10.31 -2.18 -17.28
C ALA A 168 9.05 -1.61 -17.98
N THR A 169 8.56 -2.26 -19.04
CA THR A 169 7.32 -1.87 -19.71
C THR A 169 6.11 -2.04 -18.81
N SER A 170 5.09 -1.21 -18.98
CA SER A 170 3.84 -1.36 -18.23
C SER A 170 3.20 -2.72 -18.52
N LYS A 171 2.54 -3.29 -17.50
CA LYS A 171 1.89 -4.60 -17.58
C LYS A 171 0.56 -4.56 -16.85
N GLU A 172 -0.39 -5.34 -17.34
CA GLU A 172 -1.70 -5.50 -16.73
C GLU A 172 -1.60 -6.24 -15.40
N TRP A 173 -2.26 -5.72 -14.36
CA TRP A 173 -2.42 -6.41 -13.08
C TRP A 173 -3.84 -6.26 -12.57
N HIS A 174 -4.41 -7.38 -12.12
CA HIS A 174 -5.81 -7.51 -11.74
C HIS A 174 -6.12 -7.01 -10.34
N GLY A 175 -5.08 -6.78 -9.53
CA GLY A 175 -5.26 -6.50 -8.12
C GLY A 175 -5.75 -5.09 -7.79
N ASN A 176 -6.08 -4.90 -6.52
CA ASN A 176 -6.57 -3.65 -6.01
C ASN A 176 -5.47 -2.58 -6.10
N PRO A 177 -5.70 -1.44 -6.77
CA PRO A 177 -4.68 -0.43 -6.96
C PRO A 177 -4.06 0.06 -5.64
N MET A 178 -4.86 0.13 -4.57
CA MET A 178 -4.42 0.60 -3.26
C MET A 178 -3.30 -0.26 -2.66
N ALA A 179 -3.29 -1.56 -2.93
CA ALA A 179 -2.21 -2.45 -2.51
C ALA A 179 -0.86 -2.07 -3.16
N SER A 180 -0.87 -1.76 -4.45
CA SER A 180 0.34 -1.30 -5.16
C SER A 180 0.76 0.12 -4.75
N ILE A 181 -0.21 1.02 -4.51
CA ILE A 181 0.05 2.40 -4.07
C ILE A 181 0.67 2.40 -2.66
N ARG A 182 0.20 1.54 -1.75
CA ARG A 182 0.83 1.31 -0.43
C ARG A 182 2.32 1.00 -0.55
N ARG A 183 2.69 0.11 -1.48
CA ARG A 183 4.08 -0.28 -1.71
C ARG A 183 4.90 0.86 -2.30
N ALA A 184 4.35 1.59 -3.27
CA ALA A 184 5.02 2.73 -3.88
C ALA A 184 5.23 3.89 -2.89
N ILE A 185 4.25 4.17 -2.03
CA ILE A 185 4.36 5.19 -0.98
C ILE A 185 5.45 4.81 0.04
N ALA A 186 5.57 3.54 0.43
CA ALA A 186 6.70 3.11 1.26
C ALA A 186 8.05 3.29 0.58
N ALA A 187 8.11 3.01 -0.73
CA ALA A 187 9.34 3.12 -1.50
C ALA A 187 9.86 4.57 -1.63
N LEU A 188 9.02 5.60 -1.39
CA LEU A 188 9.46 7.01 -1.36
C LEU A 188 10.60 7.25 -0.35
N GLY A 189 10.71 6.44 0.70
CA GLY A 189 11.81 6.53 1.67
C GLY A 189 13.15 5.99 1.16
N SER A 190 13.17 5.23 0.06
CA SER A 190 14.40 4.67 -0.51
C SER A 190 15.12 5.71 -1.36
N SER A 191 16.41 5.92 -1.09
CA SER A 191 17.27 6.77 -1.93
C SER A 191 17.37 6.26 -3.38
N ARG A 192 17.30 4.94 -3.60
CA ARG A 192 17.30 4.38 -4.96
C ARG A 192 16.03 4.73 -5.72
N PHE A 193 14.88 4.71 -5.04
CA PHE A 193 13.63 5.15 -5.64
C PHE A 193 13.72 6.61 -6.10
N TYR A 194 14.32 7.47 -5.27
CA TYR A 194 14.54 8.88 -5.62
C TYR A 194 15.38 9.09 -6.88
N VAL A 195 16.43 8.27 -7.06
CA VAL A 195 17.36 8.38 -8.20
C VAL A 195 16.79 7.77 -9.49
N VAL A 196 16.07 6.64 -9.38
CA VAL A 196 15.61 5.87 -10.55
C VAL A 196 14.26 6.36 -11.08
N VAL A 197 13.36 6.82 -10.21
CA VAL A 197 11.99 7.18 -10.58
C VAL A 197 11.89 8.66 -10.93
N ASP A 198 11.14 8.93 -12.00
CA ASP A 198 10.88 10.26 -12.52
C ASP A 198 10.36 11.23 -11.44
N PRO A 199 10.85 12.49 -11.37
CA PRO A 199 10.42 13.46 -10.38
C PRO A 199 8.91 13.74 -10.35
N GLU A 200 8.21 13.72 -11.49
CA GLU A 200 6.76 13.97 -11.55
C GLU A 200 6.01 12.84 -10.86
N ILE A 201 6.39 11.59 -11.13
CA ILE A 201 5.81 10.40 -10.48
C ILE A 201 6.05 10.44 -8.97
N ARG A 202 7.25 10.86 -8.54
CA ARG A 202 7.56 11.00 -7.11
C ARG A 202 6.66 12.06 -6.46
N SER A 203 6.51 13.21 -7.11
CA SER A 203 5.62 14.29 -6.66
C SER A 203 4.16 13.82 -6.58
N ASP A 204 3.67 13.05 -7.55
CA ASP A 204 2.31 12.52 -7.55
C ASP A 204 2.07 11.51 -6.42
N LEU A 205 3.03 10.62 -6.16
CA LEU A 205 2.96 9.69 -5.02
C LEU A 205 3.01 10.41 -3.66
N GLU A 206 3.85 11.45 -3.54
CA GLU A 206 3.88 12.31 -2.35
C GLU A 206 2.57 13.06 -2.16
N ARG A 207 1.99 13.58 -3.24
CA ARG A 207 0.67 14.22 -3.24
C ARG A 207 -0.40 13.23 -2.78
N LEU A 208 -0.44 12.02 -3.32
CA LEU A 208 -1.37 10.97 -2.88
C LEU A 208 -1.20 10.64 -1.40
N ARG A 209 0.04 10.48 -0.92
CA ARG A 209 0.31 10.26 0.51
C ARG A 209 -0.27 11.37 1.38
N ASN A 210 -0.08 12.63 0.98
CA ASN A 210 -0.63 13.78 1.70
C ASN A 210 -2.16 13.83 1.60
N LEU A 211 -2.74 13.46 0.46
CA LEU A 211 -4.19 13.34 0.29
C LEU A 211 -4.80 12.18 1.11
N TYR A 212 -4.03 11.17 1.44
CA TYR A 212 -4.54 10.05 2.24
C TYR A 212 -4.47 10.27 3.74
N PHE A 213 -3.40 10.92 4.21
CA PHE A 213 -3.08 11.00 5.64
C PHE A 213 -2.90 12.42 6.18
N GLY A 214 -2.85 13.43 5.32
CA GLY A 214 -2.57 14.82 5.71
C GLY A 214 -3.77 15.59 6.27
N ASP A 215 -4.99 15.05 6.19
CA ASP A 215 -6.17 15.69 6.75
C ASP A 215 -6.29 15.42 8.26
N GLU A 216 -6.00 16.44 9.07
CA GLU A 216 -6.02 16.34 10.54
C GLU A 216 -7.43 16.10 11.10
N THR A 217 -8.47 16.49 10.36
CA THR A 217 -9.86 16.37 10.82
C THR A 217 -10.35 14.91 10.85
N GLN A 218 -9.64 14.00 10.16
CA GLN A 218 -10.04 12.61 9.99
C GLN A 218 -9.27 11.63 10.85
N ASN A 219 -8.29 12.09 11.64
CA ASN A 219 -7.45 11.19 12.43
C ASN A 219 -7.24 11.72 13.87
N PRO A 220 -8.28 11.67 14.71
CA PRO A 220 -8.27 12.23 16.07
C PRO A 220 -7.33 11.47 17.02
N GLU A 221 -7.07 10.18 16.81
CA GLU A 221 -6.14 9.40 17.66
C GLU A 221 -4.69 9.88 17.50
N SER A 222 -4.31 10.27 16.28
CA SER A 222 -3.02 10.90 16.02
C SER A 222 -2.90 12.33 16.59
N ALA A 223 -4.02 12.96 16.99
CA ALA A 223 -4.00 14.31 17.55
C ALA A 223 -3.27 14.35 18.89
N HIS A 224 -3.48 13.36 19.77
CA HIS A 224 -2.81 13.31 21.08
C HIS A 224 -1.29 13.19 20.95
N LEU A 225 -0.79 12.31 20.08
CA LEU A 225 0.66 12.19 19.83
C LEU A 225 1.22 13.46 19.18
N ARG A 226 0.51 14.07 18.24
CA ARG A 226 0.91 15.37 17.65
C ARG A 226 0.95 16.47 18.69
N ASP A 227 -0.02 16.50 19.61
CA ASP A 227 -0.11 17.52 20.64
C ASP A 227 1.06 17.42 21.62
N ILE A 228 1.49 16.21 21.99
CA ILE A 228 2.73 15.99 22.76
C ILE A 228 3.92 16.63 22.04
N TYR A 229 4.16 16.28 20.77
CA TYR A 229 5.30 16.81 20.03
C TYR A 229 5.20 18.31 19.71
N LYS A 230 3.98 18.85 19.56
CA LYS A 230 3.74 20.30 19.45
C LYS A 230 4.07 21.02 20.76
N LEU A 231 3.74 20.41 21.91
CA LEU A 231 4.08 20.95 23.22
C LEU A 231 5.60 21.00 23.43
N ASP A 232 6.31 19.93 23.06
CA ASP A 232 7.77 19.85 23.17
C ASP A 232 8.46 20.91 22.29
N ALA A 233 7.99 21.10 21.05
CA ALA A 233 8.50 22.14 20.17
C ALA A 233 8.24 23.57 20.70
N GLN A 234 7.11 23.78 21.38
CA GLN A 234 6.82 25.06 22.05
C GLN A 234 7.70 25.28 23.28
N LEU A 235 7.97 24.23 24.06
CA LEU A 235 8.88 24.29 25.21
C LEU A 235 10.32 24.57 24.79
N ASP A 236 10.80 23.95 23.72
CA ASP A 236 12.16 24.19 23.20
C ASP A 236 12.30 25.60 22.60
N ASN A 237 11.28 26.10 21.88
CA ASN A 237 11.25 27.49 21.42
C ASN A 237 11.21 28.50 22.59
N LYS A 238 10.53 28.16 23.69
CA LYS A 238 10.48 29.02 24.89
C LYS A 238 11.82 29.06 25.62
N ARG A 239 12.51 27.93 25.76
CA ARG A 239 13.88 27.88 26.31
C ARG A 239 14.86 28.68 25.46
N HIS A 240 14.74 28.61 24.12
CA HIS A 240 15.62 29.34 23.21
C HIS A 240 15.36 30.88 23.20
N LEU A 241 14.16 31.32 23.58
CA LEU A 241 13.85 32.75 23.80
C LEU A 241 14.32 33.22 25.17
N GLU A 242 14.23 32.38 26.20
CA GLU A 242 14.73 32.68 27.55
C GLU A 242 16.27 32.71 27.60
N ASP A 243 16.96 31.87 26.80
CA ASP A 243 18.42 31.84 26.69
C ASP A 243 19.02 33.01 25.87
N GLN A 244 18.20 33.73 25.07
CA GLN A 244 18.66 34.95 24.38
C GLN A 244 18.58 36.21 25.27
N ASP A 245 17.75 36.21 26.31
CA ASP A 245 17.60 37.34 27.23
C ASP A 245 18.56 37.28 28.44
N ASP A 246 19.26 36.16 28.66
CA ASP A 246 20.14 35.98 29.83
C ASP A 246 21.61 35.72 29.50
N SER A 247 22.15 36.43 28.50
CA SER A 247 23.58 36.77 28.45
C SER A 247 23.90 37.83 29.52
N GLY A 248 23.61 37.51 30.78
CA GLY A 248 23.15 38.51 31.73
C GLY A 248 23.58 38.39 33.18
N ARG A 249 23.86 37.21 33.79
CA ARG A 249 24.59 37.13 35.08
C ARG A 249 24.86 35.72 35.59
N ALA A 250 26.04 35.57 36.19
CA ALA A 250 26.52 34.36 36.83
C ALA A 250 25.85 34.02 38.19
N ALA A 251 25.72 32.70 38.41
CA ALA A 251 25.87 31.92 39.65
C ALA A 251 24.85 32.06 40.81
N LYS A 252 24.15 30.95 41.14
CA LYS A 252 24.34 30.16 42.40
C LYS A 252 23.30 29.04 42.62
N LYS A 253 23.83 27.87 43.03
CA LYS A 253 23.33 26.86 44.01
C LYS A 253 22.00 26.11 43.83
N MET A 254 22.17 24.79 43.65
CA MET A 254 21.50 23.61 44.28
C MET A 254 20.16 23.81 45.02
N LYS A 255 19.17 22.98 44.65
CA LYS A 255 18.53 22.03 45.59
C LYS A 255 17.73 20.94 44.85
N ASP A 256 17.92 19.69 45.28
CA ASP A 256 17.13 18.51 44.94
C ASP A 256 15.65 18.66 45.32
N GLN A 257 14.77 18.06 44.52
CA GLN A 257 13.62 17.30 45.04
C GLN A 257 13.05 16.35 43.98
N GLU A 258 13.02 15.06 44.34
CA GLU A 258 12.24 13.99 43.72
C GLU A 258 10.74 14.27 43.84
N THR A 259 10.00 13.97 42.77
CA THR A 259 8.63 13.45 42.89
C THR A 259 8.26 12.60 41.69
N GLU A 260 8.07 11.31 41.95
CA GLU A 260 7.38 10.35 41.09
C GLU A 260 5.94 10.80 40.81
N HIS A 261 5.42 10.61 39.60
CA HIS A 261 3.98 10.47 39.35
C HIS A 261 3.69 9.33 38.36
N ASN A 262 3.11 8.27 38.94
CA ASN A 262 2.36 7.21 38.31
C ASN A 262 1.21 7.76 37.44
N ILE A 263 1.02 7.22 36.24
CA ILE A 263 -0.30 7.21 35.60
C ILE A 263 -0.62 5.78 35.13
N ASN A 264 -1.70 5.27 35.74
CA ASN A 264 -2.29 3.97 35.53
C ASN A 264 -2.76 3.76 34.08
N ILE A 265 -2.48 2.57 33.59
CA ILE A 265 -3.12 1.94 32.44
C ILE A 265 -4.59 1.71 32.82
N VAL A 266 -5.51 2.30 32.06
CA VAL A 266 -6.93 1.92 32.09
C VAL A 266 -7.21 1.12 30.82
N GLU A 267 -7.30 -0.19 31.01
CA GLU A 267 -7.93 -1.12 30.08
C GLU A 267 -9.43 -0.85 29.99
N GLY A 268 -9.98 -1.02 28.78
CA GLY A 268 -11.37 -1.42 28.60
C GLY A 268 -12.23 -0.40 27.86
N MET A 269 -12.56 -0.69 26.60
CA MET A 269 -13.86 -1.24 26.25
C MET A 269 -13.92 -1.48 24.74
N GLY A 270 -14.11 -2.76 24.39
CA GLY A 270 -14.35 -3.17 23.02
C GLY A 270 -15.67 -2.63 22.48
N SER A 271 -15.68 -2.33 21.18
CA SER A 271 -16.90 -2.28 20.40
C SER A 271 -16.76 -3.22 19.22
N THR A 272 -17.17 -4.45 19.46
CA THR A 272 -17.60 -5.40 18.45
C THR A 272 -18.76 -4.76 17.69
N ASN A 273 -18.67 -4.63 16.37
CA ASN A 273 -19.57 -5.35 15.45
C ASN A 273 -19.36 -4.95 13.99
N GLN A 274 -18.75 -5.89 13.26
CA GLN A 274 -19.33 -6.55 12.10
C GLN A 274 -19.91 -5.60 11.03
N CYS A 275 -19.03 -5.07 10.19
CA CYS A 275 -19.42 -4.81 8.81
C CYS A 275 -19.46 -6.17 8.11
N LEU A 276 -20.63 -6.58 7.60
CA LEU A 276 -20.83 -7.81 6.84
C LEU A 276 -19.72 -7.95 5.79
N TRP A 277 -18.77 -8.85 6.04
CA TRP A 277 -17.93 -9.40 4.99
C TRP A 277 -18.82 -10.36 4.21
N ASP A 278 -19.24 -9.93 3.02
CA ASP A 278 -19.67 -10.90 2.02
C ASP A 278 -18.42 -11.73 1.68
N PRO A 279 -18.40 -13.04 1.90
CA PRO A 279 -17.23 -13.83 1.57
C PRO A 279 -17.03 -13.78 0.06
N ASP A 280 -15.92 -13.19 -0.39
CA ASP A 280 -15.47 -13.17 -1.79
C ASP A 280 -15.15 -14.61 -2.26
N TRP A 281 -16.19 -15.39 -2.53
CA TRP A 281 -16.04 -16.73 -3.10
C TRP A 281 -15.64 -16.59 -4.57
N VAL A 282 -14.37 -16.87 -4.85
CA VAL A 282 -13.85 -17.04 -6.22
C VAL A 282 -14.69 -18.06 -7.01
N LEU A 283 -15.16 -19.11 -6.33
CA LEU A 283 -16.14 -20.08 -6.82
C LEU A 283 -17.28 -20.19 -5.81
N GLY A 284 -18.31 -19.37 -5.99
CA GLY A 284 -19.51 -19.39 -5.16
C GLY A 284 -20.40 -20.62 -5.39
N PRO A 285 -21.44 -20.80 -4.56
CA PRO A 285 -22.37 -21.94 -4.64
C PRO A 285 -23.07 -22.08 -6.01
N ASP A 286 -23.12 -21.01 -6.81
CA ASP A 286 -23.70 -21.00 -8.15
C ASP A 286 -22.72 -21.43 -9.27
N SER A 287 -21.48 -21.79 -8.92
CA SER A 287 -20.46 -22.15 -9.90
C SER A 287 -20.66 -23.57 -10.42
N THR A 288 -20.89 -23.73 -11.73
CA THR A 288 -20.99 -25.06 -12.37
C THR A 288 -19.61 -25.63 -12.71
N SER A 289 -19.48 -26.96 -12.69
CA SER A 289 -18.21 -27.63 -13.06
C SER A 289 -17.72 -27.23 -14.45
N ASN A 290 -18.62 -26.98 -15.41
CA ASN A 290 -18.24 -26.55 -16.76
C ASN A 290 -17.59 -25.16 -16.75
N LYS A 291 -18.14 -24.20 -15.97
CA LYS A 291 -17.57 -22.86 -15.80
C LYS A 291 -16.18 -22.92 -15.17
N VAL A 292 -15.98 -23.81 -14.20
CA VAL A 292 -14.68 -24.05 -13.56
C VAL A 292 -13.66 -24.61 -14.55
N MET A 293 -14.05 -25.63 -15.32
CA MET A 293 -13.17 -26.26 -16.33
C MET A 293 -12.80 -25.31 -17.46
N GLN A 294 -13.72 -24.45 -17.91
CA GLN A 294 -13.40 -23.43 -18.92
C GLN A 294 -12.43 -22.37 -18.38
N ARG A 295 -12.60 -21.96 -17.12
CA ARG A 295 -11.76 -20.92 -16.50
C ARG A 295 -10.35 -21.42 -16.17
N TYR A 296 -10.23 -22.61 -15.58
CA TYR A 296 -8.94 -23.10 -15.06
C TYR A 296 -8.34 -24.25 -15.85
N GLY A 297 -9.12 -24.96 -16.69
CA GLY A 297 -8.63 -26.06 -17.51
C GLY A 297 -7.35 -25.72 -18.31
N PRO A 298 -7.26 -24.55 -18.97
CA PRO A 298 -6.06 -24.15 -19.70
C PRO A 298 -4.78 -24.07 -18.86
N LEU A 299 -4.90 -23.85 -17.54
CA LEU A 299 -3.73 -23.78 -16.63
C LEU A 299 -3.07 -25.15 -16.41
N PHE A 300 -3.76 -26.24 -16.69
CA PHE A 300 -3.27 -27.61 -16.51
C PHE A 300 -2.79 -28.25 -17.82
N SER A 301 -3.08 -27.62 -18.96
CA SER A 301 -2.70 -28.11 -20.29
C SER A 301 -1.24 -27.84 -20.64
N SER A 302 -0.54 -27.02 -19.85
CA SER A 302 0.84 -26.57 -20.09
C SER A 302 1.89 -27.34 -19.25
N VAL A 303 1.56 -28.55 -18.80
CA VAL A 303 2.50 -29.47 -18.13
C VAL A 303 3.08 -30.45 -19.13
#